data_AF-A0A956FNI4-F1
#
_entry.id   AF-A0A956FNI4-F1
#
_cell.length_a   1.000
_cell.length_b   1.000
_cell.length_c   1.000
_cell.angle_alpha   90.00
_cell.angle_beta   90.00
_cell.angle_gamma   90.00
#
_symmetry.space_group_name_H-M   'P 1'
#
loop_
_entity.id
_entity.type
_entity.pdbx_description
1 polymer ?
#
loop_
_entity_poly.entity_id
_entity_poly.type
_entity_poly.pdbx_seq_one_letter_code
_entity_poly.pdbx_strand_id
1 'polypeptide(L)'
;MRSVSVWIPSLAGLMLTSGCGDRVRGDGFVIAGAPAESFIRGVPCGDVNGDGFDDVLVSASPSSRGGYLIFGKDDEAPVDLAAVAEEGAGGRVIEPGLPDASSFSVAALGDLNGDGFVDLAMTSNTDETGVIHVVYGGPALANPVRPAELASGAGGFTLEAPLDEPHASPHVHGVGDVNGDGFADVALGFYSYGAPRSYHYVVFGGPAPLEPTWAALDAGVGGFRIGVGAAVRLGDINGDGFDDVATYDTGSYCGGAGVDITLGGPAPALAPYAERGSVRFDTCARPSPDPAGDINGDGLADLVFAEYDGSRAYVLFGSEALGREPLYLRYPGQGLGDRGFVIEIGEPAQGPNDLLYSPLPIVAAGDRDGDGCDDLYLRSLYGAEGSWLVFGKADTAPLVLADAGLRLDELHLGAHLDAGSISGVGAIRGRGPDDLVISAPGADRLRAENSGRVFVLFDPPDLDGAD
;
A
#
# COMPACT_ATOMS: atom_id res chain seq x y z
N MET A 1 16.24 -16.54 21.23
CA MET A 1 15.81 -16.81 19.85
C MET A 1 15.07 -18.12 19.81
N ARG A 2 13.74 -18.05 19.89
CA ARG A 2 12.84 -19.12 19.43
C ARG A 2 12.69 -18.93 17.92
N SER A 3 12.75 -20.00 17.14
CA SER A 3 12.76 -19.96 15.68
C SER A 3 11.60 -20.80 15.14
N VAL A 4 10.80 -20.21 14.24
CA VAL A 4 9.60 -20.84 13.67
C VAL A 4 9.88 -21.24 12.22
N SER A 5 9.42 -22.43 11.79
CA SER A 5 9.56 -22.94 10.41
C SER A 5 8.17 -23.09 9.78
N VAL A 6 7.96 -22.58 8.56
CA VAL A 6 6.71 -22.71 7.79
C VAL A 6 6.89 -23.69 6.62
N TRP A 7 5.95 -24.63 6.44
CA TRP A 7 5.94 -25.61 5.34
C TRP A 7 4.63 -25.51 4.54
N ILE A 8 4.71 -25.28 3.22
CA ILE A 8 3.54 -25.22 2.31
C ILE A 8 3.46 -26.54 1.52
N PRO A 9 2.39 -27.35 1.66
CA PRO A 9 2.36 -28.73 1.14
C PRO A 9 2.30 -28.94 -0.37
N SER A 10 2.09 -27.89 -1.17
CA SER A 10 1.86 -28.03 -2.63
C SER A 10 2.93 -27.36 -3.51
N LEU A 11 3.89 -26.65 -2.92
CA LEU A 11 4.97 -25.96 -3.64
C LEU A 11 6.30 -26.72 -3.47
N ALA A 12 6.69 -27.49 -4.49
CA ALA A 12 8.09 -27.87 -4.62
C ALA A 12 8.92 -26.61 -4.92
N GLY A 13 9.39 -25.91 -3.88
CA GLY A 13 10.27 -24.75 -4.03
C GLY A 13 10.37 -23.77 -2.85
N LEU A 14 9.43 -23.77 -1.89
CA LEU A 14 9.55 -22.93 -0.68
C LEU A 14 10.03 -23.79 0.50
N MET A 15 11.32 -23.73 0.79
CA MET A 15 11.94 -24.35 1.96
C MET A 15 12.41 -23.23 2.89
N LEU A 16 11.82 -23.12 4.08
CA LEU A 16 12.32 -22.33 5.18
C LEU A 16 13.01 -23.29 6.16
N THR A 17 14.33 -23.24 6.29
CA THR A 17 15.07 -24.10 7.21
C THR A 17 16.07 -23.33 8.06
N SER A 18 16.01 -23.47 9.38
CA SER A 18 17.23 -23.57 10.20
C SER A 18 17.01 -24.45 11.43
N GLY A 19 18.06 -25.16 11.85
CA GLY A 19 17.95 -26.43 12.56
C GLY A 19 17.63 -26.33 14.06
N CYS A 20 16.40 -26.69 14.43
CA CYS A 20 16.06 -27.85 15.25
C CYS A 20 14.53 -27.94 15.31
N GLY A 21 13.96 -29.10 14.98
CA GLY A 21 12.57 -29.19 14.53
C GLY A 21 11.51 -28.87 15.58
N ASP A 22 10.61 -27.95 15.20
CA ASP A 22 9.16 -28.04 15.35
C ASP A 22 8.49 -27.28 14.18
N ARG A 23 7.29 -27.71 13.78
CA ARG A 23 6.64 -27.36 12.50
C ARG A 23 5.43 -26.45 12.72
N VAL A 24 5.39 -25.29 12.09
CA VAL A 24 4.14 -24.53 11.87
C VAL A 24 3.74 -24.70 10.40
N ARG A 25 2.46 -24.99 10.14
CA ARG A 25 1.91 -25.11 8.78
C ARG A 25 1.35 -23.76 8.36
N GLY A 26 1.73 -23.27 7.19
CA GLY A 26 1.08 -22.13 6.53
C GLY A 26 0.49 -22.62 5.21
N ASP A 27 -0.80 -22.38 5.01
CA ASP A 27 -1.53 -22.71 3.77
C ASP A 27 -1.52 -21.47 2.85
N GLY A 28 -1.75 -21.60 1.54
CA GLY A 28 -1.73 -20.44 0.61
C GLY A 28 -1.84 -20.83 -0.88
N PHE A 29 -1.84 -19.85 -1.78
CA PHE A 29 -1.83 -20.09 -3.23
C PHE A 29 -0.88 -19.16 -3.99
N VAL A 30 -0.59 -19.50 -5.25
CA VAL A 30 0.30 -18.74 -6.13
C VAL A 30 -0.46 -18.22 -7.33
N ILE A 31 -0.25 -16.95 -7.66
CA ILE A 31 -0.65 -16.32 -8.91
C ILE A 31 0.57 -16.31 -9.83
N ALA A 32 0.45 -16.92 -11.01
CA ALA A 32 1.54 -17.09 -11.97
C ALA A 32 1.06 -16.96 -13.41
N GLY A 33 1.97 -17.06 -14.39
CA GLY A 33 1.62 -17.11 -15.81
C GLY A 33 1.72 -15.79 -16.55
N ALA A 34 2.31 -14.75 -15.95
CA ALA A 34 2.57 -13.52 -16.70
C ALA A 34 3.59 -13.73 -17.84
N PRO A 35 3.49 -12.92 -18.90
CA PRO A 35 4.48 -12.93 -19.97
C PRO A 35 5.90 -12.69 -19.45
N ALA A 36 6.89 -13.31 -20.09
CA ALA A 36 8.30 -13.02 -19.81
C ALA A 36 8.58 -11.51 -19.89
N GLU A 37 9.39 -10.98 -18.97
CA GLU A 37 9.69 -9.53 -18.78
C GLU A 37 8.58 -8.70 -18.11
N SER A 38 7.51 -9.31 -17.58
CA SER A 38 6.47 -8.57 -16.84
C SER A 38 6.88 -8.37 -15.38
N PHE A 39 6.89 -7.11 -14.92
CA PHE A 39 6.89 -6.79 -13.50
C PHE A 39 5.47 -6.99 -12.98
N ILE A 40 5.32 -7.87 -11.98
CA ILE A 40 4.04 -8.08 -11.33
C ILE A 40 4.11 -7.59 -9.89
N ARG A 41 3.13 -6.77 -9.50
CA ARG A 41 2.88 -6.40 -8.11
C ARG A 41 1.44 -6.75 -7.76
N GLY A 42 1.28 -7.63 -6.78
CA GLY A 42 0.04 -7.89 -6.08
C GLY A 42 -0.20 -6.84 -5.00
N VAL A 43 -1.40 -6.29 -4.92
CA VAL A 43 -1.83 -5.34 -3.89
C VAL A 43 -3.19 -5.82 -3.38
N PRO A 44 -3.41 -5.85 -2.05
CA PRO A 44 -4.74 -6.05 -1.48
C PRO A 44 -5.73 -5.08 -2.08
N CYS A 45 -6.95 -5.53 -2.35
CA CYS A 45 -8.02 -4.63 -2.76
C CYS A 45 -9.33 -4.82 -2.01
N GLY A 46 -9.37 -5.69 -0.99
CA GLY A 46 -10.62 -6.06 -0.33
C GLY A 46 -11.56 -6.82 -1.27
N ASP A 47 -12.78 -7.12 -0.80
CA ASP A 47 -13.80 -7.84 -1.57
C ASP A 47 -14.44 -6.94 -2.65
N VAL A 48 -13.98 -7.07 -3.89
CA VAL A 48 -14.46 -6.27 -5.04
C VAL A 48 -15.70 -6.91 -5.66
N ASN A 49 -15.89 -8.23 -5.51
CA ASN A 49 -16.97 -8.96 -6.18
C ASN A 49 -18.16 -9.33 -5.26
N GLY A 50 -18.01 -9.14 -3.95
CA GLY A 50 -18.96 -9.42 -2.85
C GLY A 50 -19.15 -10.89 -2.53
N ASP A 51 -18.15 -11.74 -2.77
CA ASP A 51 -18.21 -13.16 -2.43
C ASP A 51 -17.75 -13.47 -0.99
N GLY A 52 -17.33 -12.45 -0.25
CA GLY A 52 -16.88 -12.51 1.13
C GLY A 52 -15.39 -12.84 1.27
N PHE A 53 -14.63 -12.87 0.18
CA PHE A 53 -13.18 -13.05 0.19
C PHE A 53 -12.48 -11.78 -0.31
N ASP A 54 -11.42 -11.36 0.38
CA ASP A 54 -10.64 -10.23 -0.11
C ASP A 54 -9.90 -10.61 -1.40
N ASP A 55 -10.00 -9.73 -2.40
CA ASP A 55 -9.42 -9.90 -3.72
C ASP A 55 -8.00 -9.29 -3.79
N VAL A 56 -7.28 -9.61 -4.87
CA VAL A 56 -5.93 -9.10 -5.13
C VAL A 56 -5.85 -8.41 -6.50
N LEU A 57 -5.43 -7.15 -6.51
CA LEU A 57 -5.06 -6.44 -7.72
C LEU A 57 -3.64 -6.78 -8.12
N VAL A 58 -3.44 -7.06 -9.40
CA VAL A 58 -2.17 -7.48 -9.96
C VAL A 58 -1.82 -6.54 -11.11
N SER A 59 -0.89 -5.63 -10.88
CA SER A 59 -0.37 -4.75 -11.93
C SER A 59 0.61 -5.51 -12.80
N ALA A 60 0.43 -5.50 -14.12
CA ALA A 60 1.40 -6.02 -15.08
C ALA A 60 1.83 -4.91 -16.07
N SER A 61 3.05 -5.03 -16.59
CA SER A 61 3.69 -4.05 -17.50
C SER A 61 2.78 -3.61 -18.68
N PRO A 62 2.94 -2.38 -19.21
CA PRO A 62 2.22 -1.94 -20.42
C PRO A 62 2.39 -2.87 -21.63
N SER A 63 3.54 -3.55 -21.75
CA SER A 63 3.80 -4.55 -22.79
C SER A 63 2.93 -5.83 -22.65
N SER A 64 2.29 -6.04 -21.50
CA SER A 64 1.50 -7.22 -21.13
C SER A 64 -0.02 -7.02 -21.13
N ARG A 65 -0.53 -5.93 -21.75
CA ARG A 65 -1.98 -5.68 -21.92
C ARG A 65 -2.76 -5.46 -20.60
N GLY A 66 -2.24 -4.62 -19.71
CA GLY A 66 -2.97 -4.14 -18.53
C GLY A 66 -2.68 -4.92 -17.24
N GLY A 67 -3.62 -4.89 -16.30
CA GLY A 67 -3.55 -5.55 -14.99
C GLY A 67 -4.59 -6.66 -14.85
N TYR A 68 -4.69 -7.24 -13.65
CA TYR A 68 -5.67 -8.27 -13.32
C TYR A 68 -6.30 -7.97 -11.96
N LEU A 69 -7.58 -8.30 -11.82
CA LEU A 69 -8.25 -8.48 -10.54
C LEU A 69 -8.35 -9.99 -10.32
N ILE A 70 -7.78 -10.51 -9.24
CA ILE A 70 -7.80 -11.92 -8.91
C ILE A 70 -8.71 -12.12 -7.72
N PHE A 71 -9.71 -12.98 -7.86
CA PHE A 71 -10.68 -13.19 -6.81
C PHE A 71 -10.10 -14.00 -5.65
N GLY A 72 -10.42 -13.57 -4.44
CA GLY A 72 -10.12 -14.27 -3.21
C GLY A 72 -10.76 -15.66 -3.19
N LYS A 73 -10.14 -16.60 -2.48
CA LYS A 73 -10.64 -17.96 -2.34
C LYS A 73 -10.02 -18.67 -1.14
N ASP A 74 -10.71 -19.70 -0.65
CA ASP A 74 -10.31 -20.48 0.53
C ASP A 74 -9.53 -21.77 0.20
N ASP A 75 -9.35 -22.09 -1.08
CA ASP A 75 -8.54 -23.22 -1.52
C ASP A 75 -7.10 -22.82 -1.91
N GLU A 76 -6.20 -23.81 -1.96
CA GLU A 76 -4.78 -23.63 -2.29
C GLU A 76 -4.47 -23.73 -3.81
N ALA A 77 -5.49 -23.84 -4.67
CA ALA A 77 -5.24 -24.02 -6.11
C ALA A 77 -4.52 -22.79 -6.71
N PRO A 78 -3.49 -22.97 -7.55
CA PRO A 78 -2.82 -21.84 -8.16
C PRO A 78 -3.74 -21.12 -9.17
N VAL A 79 -3.55 -19.81 -9.31
CA VAL A 79 -4.22 -18.99 -10.33
C VAL A 79 -3.24 -18.76 -11.49
N ASP A 80 -3.67 -19.11 -12.70
CA ASP A 80 -2.92 -18.87 -13.93
C ASP A 80 -3.48 -17.63 -14.65
N LEU A 81 -2.68 -16.57 -14.74
CA LEU A 81 -3.04 -15.32 -15.41
C LEU A 81 -3.34 -15.51 -16.90
N ALA A 82 -2.78 -16.54 -17.56
CA ALA A 82 -3.15 -16.86 -18.93
C ALA A 82 -4.60 -17.37 -19.02
N ALA A 83 -5.03 -18.18 -18.05
CA ALA A 83 -6.42 -18.66 -17.97
C ALA A 83 -7.38 -17.53 -17.57
N VAL A 84 -6.96 -16.61 -16.68
CA VAL A 84 -7.73 -15.39 -16.40
C VAL A 84 -7.92 -14.58 -17.68
N ALA A 85 -6.86 -14.44 -18.48
CA ALA A 85 -6.89 -13.68 -19.73
C ALA A 85 -7.79 -14.29 -20.83
N GLU A 86 -7.77 -15.62 -20.98
CA GLU A 86 -8.53 -16.31 -22.02
C GLU A 86 -9.97 -16.64 -21.61
N GLU A 87 -10.20 -16.96 -20.34
CA GLU A 87 -11.44 -17.58 -19.86
C GLU A 87 -12.12 -16.81 -18.72
N GLY A 88 -11.43 -15.88 -18.06
CA GLY A 88 -11.93 -15.18 -16.86
C GLY A 88 -12.05 -16.09 -15.63
N ALA A 89 -11.36 -17.23 -15.63
CA ALA A 89 -11.37 -18.16 -14.52
C ALA A 89 -10.61 -17.56 -13.32
N GLY A 90 -11.30 -17.36 -12.20
CA GLY A 90 -10.69 -16.85 -10.95
C GLY A 90 -10.34 -15.36 -10.94
N GLY A 91 -10.85 -14.57 -11.89
CA GLY A 91 -10.60 -13.13 -11.90
C GLY A 91 -11.13 -12.37 -13.12
N ARG A 92 -10.60 -11.18 -13.34
CA ARG A 92 -10.83 -10.30 -14.48
C ARG A 92 -9.53 -9.74 -15.02
N VAL A 93 -9.45 -9.56 -16.34
CA VAL A 93 -8.43 -8.71 -16.94
C VAL A 93 -8.85 -7.26 -16.77
N ILE A 94 -7.90 -6.37 -16.49
CA ILE A 94 -8.10 -4.91 -16.43
C ILE A 94 -7.28 -4.30 -17.56
N GLU A 95 -7.91 -3.60 -18.49
CA GLU A 95 -7.18 -2.99 -19.60
C GLU A 95 -6.99 -1.48 -19.44
N PRO A 96 -5.87 -0.92 -19.93
CA PRO A 96 -5.70 0.52 -19.99
C PRO A 96 -6.77 1.15 -20.88
N GLY A 97 -7.29 2.30 -20.44
CA GLY A 97 -8.25 3.10 -21.23
C GLY A 97 -7.69 3.69 -22.51
N LEU A 98 -6.36 3.88 -22.56
CA LEU A 98 -5.67 4.52 -23.67
C LEU A 98 -4.90 3.47 -24.51
N PRO A 99 -5.15 3.39 -25.84
CA PRO A 99 -4.51 2.41 -26.72
C PRO A 99 -2.98 2.45 -26.77
N ASP A 100 -2.41 3.65 -26.60
CA ASP A 100 -0.97 3.93 -26.70
C ASP A 100 -0.38 4.42 -25.36
N ALA A 101 -0.93 3.95 -24.24
CA ALA A 101 -0.48 4.34 -22.90
C ALA A 101 1.01 4.01 -22.69
N SER A 102 1.81 5.00 -22.30
CA SER A 102 3.23 4.83 -21.96
C SER A 102 3.41 4.30 -20.53
N SER A 103 2.43 4.52 -19.65
CA SER A 103 2.35 3.87 -18.34
C SER A 103 0.91 3.51 -17.97
N PHE A 104 0.77 2.53 -17.07
CA PHE A 104 -0.50 2.05 -16.55
C PHE A 104 -0.35 1.61 -15.10
N SER A 105 -1.32 1.95 -14.25
CA SER A 105 -1.41 1.47 -12.86
C SER A 105 -2.86 1.18 -12.49
N VAL A 106 -3.05 0.27 -11.54
CA VAL A 106 -4.35 0.01 -10.90
C VAL A 106 -4.28 0.29 -9.41
N ALA A 107 -5.41 0.64 -8.81
CA ALA A 107 -5.54 0.82 -7.37
C ALA A 107 -6.95 0.44 -6.89
N ALA A 108 -7.05 0.00 -5.65
CA ALA A 108 -8.31 -0.14 -4.93
C ALA A 108 -8.59 1.17 -4.17
N LEU A 109 -9.86 1.59 -4.14
CA LEU A 109 -10.23 2.90 -3.61
C LEU A 109 -11.10 2.82 -2.33
N GLY A 110 -11.60 1.64 -2.00
CA GLY A 110 -12.73 1.48 -1.06
C GLY A 110 -14.08 1.63 -1.77
N ASP A 111 -15.17 1.56 -1.01
CA ASP A 111 -16.54 1.73 -1.52
C ASP A 111 -16.90 3.22 -1.62
N LEU A 112 -16.67 3.82 -2.80
CA LEU A 112 -16.91 5.25 -3.01
C LEU A 112 -18.40 5.55 -3.21
N ASN A 113 -19.22 4.56 -3.55
CA ASN A 113 -20.62 4.78 -3.94
C ASN A 113 -21.64 4.26 -2.92
N GLY A 114 -21.18 3.56 -1.87
CA GLY A 114 -21.94 3.02 -0.75
C GLY A 114 -22.74 1.77 -1.10
N ASP A 115 -22.36 1.02 -2.12
CA ASP A 115 -23.04 -0.21 -2.55
C ASP A 115 -22.51 -1.48 -1.88
N GLY A 116 -21.48 -1.34 -1.05
CA GLY A 116 -20.83 -2.40 -0.27
C GLY A 116 -19.70 -3.12 -1.01
N PHE A 117 -19.33 -2.69 -2.21
CA PHE A 117 -18.24 -3.30 -2.98
C PHE A 117 -17.06 -2.33 -3.10
N VAL A 118 -15.84 -2.87 -3.11
CA VAL A 118 -14.66 -2.03 -3.32
C VAL A 118 -14.58 -1.56 -4.77
N ASP A 119 -14.37 -0.25 -4.96
CA ASP A 119 -14.20 0.39 -6.26
C ASP A 119 -12.74 0.41 -6.70
N LEU A 120 -12.54 0.47 -8.03
CA LEU A 120 -11.24 0.37 -8.67
C LEU A 120 -10.88 1.63 -9.45
N ALA A 121 -9.60 1.99 -9.43
CA ALA A 121 -9.04 2.96 -10.37
C ALA A 121 -8.09 2.31 -11.36
N MET A 122 -8.09 2.85 -12.58
CA MET A 122 -7.11 2.63 -13.62
C MET A 122 -6.50 3.98 -13.98
N THR A 123 -5.18 4.10 -13.90
CA THR A 123 -4.46 5.27 -14.39
C THR A 123 -3.72 4.92 -15.66
N SER A 124 -3.73 5.84 -16.62
CA SER A 124 -2.95 5.70 -17.85
C SER A 124 -2.53 7.07 -18.35
N ASN A 125 -1.36 7.17 -18.96
CA ASN A 125 -0.92 8.40 -19.60
C ASN A 125 -0.24 8.12 -20.92
N THR A 126 -0.27 9.13 -21.79
CA THR A 126 0.53 9.23 -23.01
C THR A 126 1.49 10.40 -22.87
N ASP A 127 2.23 10.69 -23.93
CA ASP A 127 2.99 11.93 -24.05
C ASP A 127 2.08 13.18 -24.16
N GLU A 128 0.75 13.04 -24.23
CA GLU A 128 -0.17 14.17 -24.47
C GLU A 128 -1.26 14.34 -23.40
N THR A 129 -1.54 13.31 -22.61
CA THR A 129 -2.54 13.39 -21.53
C THR A 129 -2.33 12.30 -20.48
N GLY A 130 -2.71 12.60 -19.24
CA GLY A 130 -2.93 11.63 -18.18
C GLY A 130 -4.42 11.48 -17.90
N VAL A 131 -4.88 10.25 -17.67
CA VAL A 131 -6.29 9.95 -17.39
C VAL A 131 -6.40 8.98 -16.21
N ILE A 132 -7.37 9.26 -15.35
CA ILE A 132 -7.81 8.39 -14.25
C ILE A 132 -9.23 7.94 -14.59
N HIS A 133 -9.45 6.63 -14.65
CA HIS A 133 -10.77 6.03 -14.74
C HIS A 133 -11.09 5.33 -13.42
N VAL A 134 -12.19 5.68 -12.79
CA VAL A 134 -12.73 4.99 -11.62
C VAL A 134 -13.91 4.16 -12.07
N VAL A 135 -13.92 2.86 -11.78
CA VAL A 135 -15.02 1.94 -12.08
C VAL A 135 -15.54 1.37 -10.78
N TYR A 136 -16.86 1.37 -10.60
CA TYR A 136 -17.45 0.82 -9.40
C TYR A 136 -17.35 -0.70 -9.37
N GLY A 137 -17.16 -1.24 -8.17
CA GLY A 137 -17.04 -2.66 -7.91
C GLY A 137 -18.33 -3.43 -8.16
N GLY A 138 -18.29 -4.73 -7.87
CA GLY A 138 -19.46 -5.56 -7.75
C GLY A 138 -19.60 -6.69 -8.76
N PRO A 139 -20.65 -7.53 -8.61
CA PRO A 139 -20.81 -8.79 -9.32
C PRO A 139 -21.03 -8.61 -10.84
N ALA A 140 -21.32 -7.38 -11.27
CA ALA A 140 -21.56 -7.04 -12.67
C ALA A 140 -20.28 -6.64 -13.43
N LEU A 141 -19.11 -6.60 -12.78
CA LEU A 141 -17.84 -6.30 -13.44
C LEU A 141 -17.60 -7.22 -14.64
N ALA A 142 -17.46 -6.63 -15.82
CA ALA A 142 -17.25 -7.38 -17.05
C ALA A 142 -15.80 -7.88 -17.16
N ASN A 143 -15.60 -8.84 -18.07
CA ASN A 143 -14.27 -9.37 -18.38
C ASN A 143 -13.98 -9.12 -19.86
N PRO A 144 -12.96 -8.33 -20.21
CA PRO A 144 -12.10 -7.50 -19.34
C PRO A 144 -12.82 -6.27 -18.77
N VAL A 145 -12.43 -5.81 -17.57
CA VAL A 145 -12.77 -4.49 -17.01
C VAL A 145 -12.12 -3.40 -17.85
N ARG A 146 -12.93 -2.48 -18.38
CA ARG A 146 -12.47 -1.40 -19.27
C ARG A 146 -13.17 -0.09 -18.95
N PRO A 147 -12.56 1.07 -19.26
CA PRO A 147 -13.24 2.36 -19.15
C PRO A 147 -14.50 2.50 -20.01
N ALA A 148 -14.63 1.71 -21.10
CA ALA A 148 -15.87 1.65 -21.87
C ALA A 148 -17.06 1.14 -21.03
N GLU A 149 -16.81 0.45 -19.93
CA GLU A 149 -17.86 -0.05 -19.03
C GLU A 149 -18.59 1.06 -18.28
N LEU A 150 -17.93 2.21 -18.05
CA LEU A 150 -18.53 3.44 -17.54
C LEU A 150 -19.79 3.81 -18.37
N ALA A 151 -19.66 3.73 -19.70
CA ALA A 151 -20.75 4.05 -20.62
C ALA A 151 -21.82 2.95 -20.72
N SER A 152 -21.51 1.72 -20.27
CA SER A 152 -22.41 0.57 -20.28
C SER A 152 -23.23 0.40 -19.01
N GLY A 153 -23.02 1.27 -18.01
CA GLY A 153 -23.80 1.27 -16.76
C GLY A 153 -23.14 0.56 -15.59
N ALA A 154 -21.85 0.20 -15.68
CA ALA A 154 -21.05 -0.24 -14.52
C ALA A 154 -20.82 0.89 -13.50
N GLY A 155 -21.15 2.14 -13.86
CA GLY A 155 -20.94 3.31 -13.02
C GLY A 155 -19.46 3.70 -12.93
N GLY A 156 -19.16 4.70 -12.11
CA GLY A 156 -17.83 5.31 -11.99
C GLY A 156 -17.70 6.62 -12.78
N PHE A 157 -16.48 7.12 -12.90
CA PHE A 157 -16.18 8.40 -13.56
C PHE A 157 -14.80 8.43 -14.20
N THR A 158 -14.56 9.46 -15.03
CA THR A 158 -13.25 9.72 -15.64
C THR A 158 -12.79 11.12 -15.32
N LEU A 159 -11.51 11.24 -14.98
CA LEU A 159 -10.85 12.51 -14.75
C LEU A 159 -9.61 12.61 -15.63
N GLU A 160 -9.60 13.60 -16.51
CA GLU A 160 -8.47 13.91 -17.39
C GLU A 160 -7.60 15.00 -16.76
N ALA A 161 -6.29 14.92 -17.00
CA ALA A 161 -5.34 15.94 -16.59
C ALA A 161 -5.83 17.34 -17.01
N PRO A 162 -5.66 18.37 -16.16
CA PRO A 162 -5.97 19.75 -16.55
C PRO A 162 -5.29 20.14 -17.86
N LEU A 163 -6.03 20.84 -18.73
CA LEU A 163 -5.61 21.14 -20.12
C LEU A 163 -4.31 21.96 -20.22
N ASP A 164 -3.86 22.59 -19.13
CA ASP A 164 -2.61 23.34 -19.06
C ASP A 164 -1.38 22.47 -18.75
N GLU A 165 -1.54 21.18 -18.44
CA GLU A 165 -0.44 20.26 -18.08
C GLU A 165 -0.56 18.89 -18.80
N PRO A 166 -0.39 18.85 -20.15
CA PRO A 166 -0.61 17.66 -20.96
C PRO A 166 0.35 16.48 -20.69
N HIS A 167 1.39 16.64 -19.86
CA HIS A 167 2.35 15.58 -19.55
C HIS A 167 2.24 15.04 -18.13
N ALA A 168 1.19 15.42 -17.39
CA ALA A 168 1.11 15.08 -15.99
C ALA A 168 0.79 13.58 -15.79
N SER A 169 1.62 12.92 -14.98
CA SER A 169 1.47 11.49 -14.65
C SER A 169 0.37 11.31 -13.59
N PRO A 170 -0.68 10.54 -13.86
CA PRO A 170 -1.78 10.32 -12.92
C PRO A 170 -1.37 9.39 -11.78
N HIS A 171 -1.78 9.74 -10.56
CA HIS A 171 -1.66 8.94 -9.35
C HIS A 171 -2.98 8.92 -8.60
N VAL A 172 -3.28 7.82 -7.94
CA VAL A 172 -4.54 7.61 -7.22
C VAL A 172 -4.32 6.66 -6.05
N HIS A 173 -5.02 6.91 -4.94
CA HIS A 173 -4.98 6.11 -3.73
C HIS A 173 -6.29 6.28 -2.94
N GLY A 174 -6.90 5.20 -2.46
CA GLY A 174 -8.02 5.29 -1.52
C GLY A 174 -7.56 5.86 -0.18
N VAL A 175 -8.30 6.80 0.39
CA VAL A 175 -7.93 7.46 1.65
C VAL A 175 -8.89 7.19 2.81
N GLY A 176 -9.88 6.33 2.61
CA GLY A 176 -10.90 6.07 3.62
C GLY A 176 -11.94 7.21 3.67
N ASP A 177 -12.80 7.22 4.68
CA ASP A 177 -13.85 8.22 4.86
C ASP A 177 -13.30 9.42 5.64
N VAL A 178 -12.76 10.40 4.91
CA VAL A 178 -12.10 11.55 5.53
C VAL A 178 -13.09 12.63 5.96
N ASN A 179 -14.33 12.56 5.47
CA ASN A 179 -15.37 13.56 5.77
C ASN A 179 -16.48 13.03 6.71
N GLY A 180 -16.47 11.73 7.01
CA GLY A 180 -17.39 11.02 7.89
C GLY A 180 -18.80 10.88 7.34
N ASP A 181 -18.97 10.85 6.02
CA ASP A 181 -20.27 10.69 5.37
C ASP A 181 -20.67 9.23 5.11
N GLY A 182 -19.79 8.29 5.45
CA GLY A 182 -19.97 6.85 5.34
C GLY A 182 -19.55 6.27 3.98
N PHE A 183 -18.98 7.08 3.09
CA PHE A 183 -18.44 6.65 1.81
C PHE A 183 -16.91 6.74 1.85
N ALA A 184 -16.22 5.82 1.18
CA ALA A 184 -14.78 5.97 1.02
C ALA A 184 -14.47 7.18 0.13
N ASP A 185 -13.36 7.86 0.42
CA ASP A 185 -12.83 8.97 -0.36
C ASP A 185 -11.54 8.57 -1.07
N VAL A 186 -11.15 9.35 -2.08
CA VAL A 186 -9.98 9.06 -2.92
C VAL A 186 -9.05 10.26 -3.03
N ALA A 187 -7.76 10.04 -2.78
CA ALA A 187 -6.73 10.98 -3.17
C ALA A 187 -6.31 10.73 -4.62
N LEU A 188 -6.35 11.77 -5.43
CA LEU A 188 -5.94 11.74 -6.82
C LEU A 188 -5.00 12.88 -7.13
N GLY A 189 -4.15 12.68 -8.14
CA GLY A 189 -3.33 13.77 -8.61
C GLY A 189 -2.60 13.53 -9.91
N PHE A 190 -2.00 14.61 -10.39
CA PHE A 190 -1.32 14.70 -11.65
C PHE A 190 0.06 15.30 -11.41
N TYR A 191 1.09 14.46 -11.48
CA TYR A 191 2.47 14.85 -11.25
C TYR A 191 3.10 15.38 -12.54
N SER A 192 3.49 16.66 -12.56
CA SER A 192 4.19 17.29 -13.68
C SER A 192 5.61 17.69 -13.26
N TYR A 193 6.63 17.09 -13.88
CA TYR A 193 8.03 17.38 -13.57
C TYR A 193 8.38 18.84 -13.92
N GLY A 194 8.74 19.63 -12.90
CA GLY A 194 9.21 21.01 -13.08
C GLY A 194 8.10 22.06 -13.23
N ALA A 195 6.83 21.67 -13.13
CA ALA A 195 5.73 22.62 -13.03
C ALA A 195 5.53 23.07 -11.56
N PRO A 196 5.26 24.36 -11.31
CA PRO A 196 5.02 24.88 -9.96
C PRO A 196 3.66 24.43 -9.36
N ARG A 197 2.88 23.63 -10.09
CA ARG A 197 1.53 23.20 -9.72
C ARG A 197 1.37 21.71 -9.95
N SER A 198 1.71 20.91 -8.96
CA SER A 198 1.14 19.57 -8.88
C SER A 198 -0.31 19.69 -8.40
N TYR A 199 -1.21 19.01 -9.10
CA TYR A 199 -2.63 18.97 -8.81
C TYR A 199 -2.90 17.73 -7.98
N HIS A 200 -3.11 17.89 -6.68
CA HIS A 200 -3.45 16.78 -5.79
C HIS A 200 -4.68 17.16 -4.99
N TYR A 201 -5.66 16.27 -4.98
CA TYR A 201 -6.95 16.49 -4.35
C TYR A 201 -7.37 15.23 -3.62
N VAL A 202 -8.10 15.41 -2.53
CA VAL A 202 -9.03 14.39 -2.07
C VAL A 202 -10.37 14.69 -2.73
N VAL A 203 -11.01 13.68 -3.29
CA VAL A 203 -12.36 13.71 -3.84
C VAL A 203 -13.23 12.85 -2.96
N PHE A 204 -14.36 13.41 -2.54
CA PHE A 204 -15.28 12.71 -1.67
C PHE A 204 -16.06 11.64 -2.44
N GLY A 205 -16.25 10.49 -1.80
CA GLY A 205 -17.26 9.52 -2.17
C GLY A 205 -18.67 10.09 -2.01
N GLY A 206 -19.65 9.27 -2.33
CA GLY A 206 -21.05 9.63 -2.21
C GLY A 206 -21.94 8.87 -3.17
N PRO A 207 -23.26 9.07 -3.05
CA PRO A 207 -24.23 8.35 -3.86
C PRO A 207 -23.99 8.59 -5.36
N ALA A 208 -23.85 7.49 -6.11
CA ALA A 208 -23.60 7.52 -7.54
C ALA A 208 -24.71 8.22 -8.38
N PRO A 209 -24.35 8.78 -9.56
CA PRO A 209 -22.99 8.87 -10.11
C PRO A 209 -22.19 10.03 -9.52
N LEU A 210 -20.90 9.78 -9.22
CA LEU A 210 -19.93 10.83 -8.91
C LEU A 210 -19.42 11.46 -10.22
N GLU A 211 -19.36 12.79 -10.28
CA GLU A 211 -18.91 13.53 -11.48
C GLU A 211 -18.06 14.74 -11.05
N PRO A 212 -16.84 14.52 -10.49
CA PRO A 212 -16.02 15.61 -10.01
C PRO A 212 -15.51 16.49 -11.16
N THR A 213 -15.42 17.80 -10.92
CA THR A 213 -14.79 18.74 -11.86
C THR A 213 -13.71 19.54 -11.17
N TRP A 214 -12.65 19.89 -11.90
CA TRP A 214 -11.55 20.71 -11.37
C TRP A 214 -12.03 22.00 -10.71
N ALA A 215 -13.01 22.68 -11.32
CA ALA A 215 -13.58 23.91 -10.78
C ALA A 215 -14.37 23.68 -9.47
N ALA A 216 -15.05 22.54 -9.32
CA ALA A 216 -15.74 22.19 -8.08
C ALA A 216 -14.74 21.87 -6.96
N LEU A 217 -13.71 21.08 -7.26
CA LEU A 217 -12.66 20.72 -6.30
C LEU A 217 -11.86 21.94 -5.84
N ASP A 218 -11.53 22.87 -6.76
CA ASP A 218 -10.91 24.16 -6.42
C ASP A 218 -11.79 25.04 -5.53
N ALA A 219 -13.11 24.91 -5.66
CA ALA A 219 -14.09 25.58 -4.82
C ALA A 219 -14.38 24.85 -3.50
N GLY A 220 -13.76 23.70 -3.25
CA GLY A 220 -14.00 22.86 -2.07
C GLY A 220 -15.33 22.11 -2.09
N VAL A 221 -15.87 21.83 -3.28
CA VAL A 221 -17.14 21.11 -3.48
C VAL A 221 -16.85 19.70 -3.97
N GLY A 222 -17.30 18.70 -3.20
CA GLY A 222 -17.06 17.28 -3.50
C GLY A 222 -15.61 16.84 -3.28
N GLY A 223 -14.81 17.63 -2.55
CA GLY A 223 -13.41 17.36 -2.28
C GLY A 223 -12.64 18.62 -1.95
N PHE A 224 -11.33 18.50 -1.80
CA PHE A 224 -10.43 19.60 -1.47
C PHE A 224 -9.00 19.34 -1.94
N ARG A 225 -8.22 20.41 -2.07
CA ARG A 225 -6.82 20.33 -2.49
C ARG A 225 -5.91 19.88 -1.34
N ILE A 226 -5.01 18.95 -1.62
CA ILE A 226 -3.95 18.50 -0.71
C ILE A 226 -2.56 19.00 -1.15
N GLY A 227 -1.55 18.72 -0.32
CA GLY A 227 -0.16 19.11 -0.55
C GLY A 227 0.43 18.55 -1.84
N VAL A 228 1.70 18.86 -2.10
CA VAL A 228 2.42 18.32 -3.26
C VAL A 228 2.91 16.90 -3.00
N GLY A 229 2.93 16.07 -4.05
CA GLY A 229 3.56 14.74 -4.01
C GLY A 229 2.57 13.59 -3.86
N ALA A 230 3.01 12.50 -3.25
CA ALA A 230 2.15 11.32 -3.07
C ALA A 230 1.30 11.46 -1.82
N ALA A 231 0.11 10.85 -1.84
CA ALA A 231 -0.81 10.79 -0.70
C ALA A 231 -0.89 9.36 -0.18
N VAL A 232 -1.05 9.22 1.14
CA VAL A 232 -1.18 7.93 1.83
C VAL A 232 -2.31 8.03 2.85
N ARG A 233 -3.14 6.98 2.93
CA ARG A 233 -4.12 6.82 4.00
C ARG A 233 -3.41 6.58 5.33
N LEU A 234 -3.80 7.31 6.37
CA LEU A 234 -3.25 7.09 7.71
C LEU A 234 -4.19 6.34 8.65
N GLY A 235 -5.50 6.36 8.39
CA GLY A 235 -6.49 6.00 9.41
C GLY A 235 -6.83 7.19 10.30
N ASP A 236 -7.64 6.99 11.34
CA ASP A 236 -7.90 8.01 12.36
C ASP A 236 -6.73 8.07 13.37
N ILE A 237 -5.76 8.93 13.08
CA ILE A 237 -4.54 9.04 13.90
C ILE A 237 -4.74 9.94 15.12
N ASN A 238 -5.90 10.60 15.21
CA ASN A 238 -6.16 11.62 16.21
C ASN A 238 -7.37 11.28 17.12
N GLY A 239 -8.14 10.26 16.78
CA GLY A 239 -9.26 9.74 17.54
C GLY A 239 -10.53 10.55 17.40
N ASP A 240 -10.68 11.36 16.35
CA ASP A 240 -11.88 12.17 16.12
C ASP A 240 -12.96 11.44 15.30
N GLY A 241 -12.68 10.23 14.86
CA GLY A 241 -13.57 9.35 14.12
C GLY A 241 -13.54 9.57 12.60
N PHE A 242 -12.57 10.30 12.07
CA PHE A 242 -12.40 10.56 10.64
C PHE A 242 -11.06 10.02 10.15
N ASP A 243 -11.02 9.45 8.95
CA ASP A 243 -9.75 9.04 8.35
C ASP A 243 -8.87 10.27 8.04
N ASP A 244 -7.58 10.18 8.37
CA ASP A 244 -6.58 11.22 8.12
C ASP A 244 -5.66 10.86 6.94
N VAL A 245 -5.04 11.87 6.33
CA VAL A 245 -4.23 11.71 5.11
C VAL A 245 -2.84 12.33 5.27
N ALA A 246 -1.80 11.59 4.90
CA ALA A 246 -0.45 12.12 4.74
C ALA A 246 -0.20 12.52 3.29
N THR A 247 0.47 13.66 3.08
CA THR A 247 1.13 13.99 1.81
C THR A 247 2.63 14.16 2.01
N TYR A 248 3.42 13.68 1.05
CA TYR A 248 4.87 13.83 1.10
C TYR A 248 5.47 14.12 -0.28
N ASP A 249 6.46 15.02 -0.29
CA ASP A 249 7.16 15.41 -1.52
C ASP A 249 8.11 14.29 -1.98
N THR A 250 7.96 13.86 -3.24
CA THR A 250 8.80 12.86 -3.88
C THR A 250 10.01 13.46 -4.60
N GLY A 251 10.04 14.79 -4.81
CA GLY A 251 11.00 15.49 -5.68
C GLY A 251 12.13 16.24 -4.97
N SER A 252 11.98 16.61 -3.70
CA SER A 252 13.06 17.26 -2.94
C SER A 252 14.01 16.23 -2.35
N TYR A 253 15.10 15.96 -3.07
CA TYR A 253 16.24 15.19 -2.56
C TYR A 253 16.72 15.79 -1.24
N CYS A 254 16.42 15.10 -0.14
CA CYS A 254 17.12 15.13 1.13
C CYS A 254 17.54 16.52 1.64
N GLY A 255 16.67 17.17 2.42
CA GLY A 255 16.97 18.46 3.06
C GLY A 255 15.77 19.12 3.74
N GLY A 256 15.01 18.36 4.54
CA GLY A 256 13.76 18.83 5.16
C GLY A 256 12.49 18.28 4.51
N ALA A 257 12.54 17.04 4.00
CA ALA A 257 11.35 16.31 3.58
C ALA A 257 10.37 16.26 4.77
N GLY A 258 9.22 16.90 4.60
CA GLY A 258 8.15 16.88 5.58
C GLY A 258 7.00 16.06 5.05
N VAL A 259 6.37 15.35 5.96
CA VAL A 259 5.07 14.74 5.74
C VAL A 259 4.06 15.73 6.32
N ASP A 260 3.20 16.25 5.46
CA ASP A 260 2.09 17.08 5.91
C ASP A 260 0.92 16.16 6.20
N ILE A 261 0.39 16.27 7.41
CA ILE A 261 -0.80 15.56 7.84
C ILE A 261 -1.98 16.47 7.57
N THR A 262 -2.97 15.95 6.88
CA THR A 262 -4.27 16.58 6.72
C THR A 262 -5.26 15.79 7.53
N LEU A 263 -5.79 16.42 8.58
CA LEU A 263 -6.78 15.79 9.44
C LEU A 263 -8.16 15.79 8.76
N GLY A 264 -8.88 14.69 8.91
CA GLY A 264 -10.26 14.51 8.49
C GLY A 264 -11.23 15.38 9.29
N GLY A 265 -12.52 15.31 8.93
CA GLY A 265 -13.59 15.98 9.66
C GLY A 265 -14.79 16.33 8.78
N PRO A 266 -15.91 16.80 9.36
CA PRO A 266 -17.18 17.04 8.65
C PRO A 266 -17.13 18.19 7.61
N ALA A 267 -16.01 18.91 7.57
CA ALA A 267 -15.66 19.86 6.54
C ALA A 267 -14.14 19.95 6.53
N PRO A 268 -13.43 18.97 5.95
CA PRO A 268 -11.96 18.98 5.90
C PRO A 268 -11.58 20.24 5.13
N ALA A 269 -11.16 21.27 5.84
CA ALA A 269 -11.05 22.58 5.26
C ALA A 269 -9.82 22.65 4.36
N LEU A 270 -9.85 23.57 3.40
CA LEU A 270 -8.66 24.15 2.76
C LEU A 270 -7.87 24.97 3.79
N ALA A 271 -7.51 24.40 4.94
CA ALA A 271 -6.53 25.02 5.82
C ALA A 271 -5.32 25.34 4.93
N PRO A 272 -4.84 26.61 4.91
CA PRO A 272 -3.63 26.96 4.20
C PRO A 272 -2.56 25.94 4.56
N TYR A 273 -1.73 25.54 3.61
CA TYR A 273 -0.69 24.54 3.82
C TYR A 273 0.18 24.82 5.08
N ALA A 274 0.31 26.09 5.48
CA ALA A 274 1.01 26.54 6.68
C ALA A 274 0.30 26.27 8.02
N GLU A 275 -0.99 25.92 8.02
CA GLU A 275 -1.82 25.64 9.21
C GLU A 275 -2.05 24.12 9.40
N ARG A 276 -1.50 23.28 8.53
CA ARG A 276 -1.53 21.82 8.66
C ARG A 276 -0.44 21.38 9.63
N GLY A 277 -0.76 20.47 10.55
CA GLY A 277 0.28 19.78 11.31
C GLY A 277 1.18 19.02 10.35
N SER A 278 2.49 19.16 10.55
CA SER A 278 3.47 18.45 9.72
C SER A 278 4.43 17.70 10.60
N VAL A 279 4.77 16.48 10.21
CA VAL A 279 5.88 15.72 10.78
C VAL A 279 7.09 15.99 9.91
N ARG A 280 8.09 16.65 10.49
CA ARG A 280 9.32 17.06 9.81
C ARG A 280 10.47 16.20 10.30
N PHE A 281 11.24 15.68 9.36
CA PHE A 281 12.44 14.89 9.64
C PHE A 281 13.69 15.72 9.31
N ASP A 282 14.69 15.67 10.19
CA ASP A 282 16.02 16.22 9.89
C ASP A 282 16.78 15.34 8.87
N THR A 283 16.36 14.07 8.69
CA THR A 283 16.88 13.09 7.71
C THR A 283 15.84 12.82 6.61
N CYS A 284 16.21 12.06 5.58
CA CYS A 284 15.27 11.68 4.53
C CYS A 284 14.45 10.48 5.00
N ALA A 285 13.21 10.71 5.42
CA ALA A 285 12.28 9.65 5.77
C ALA A 285 11.02 9.68 4.88
N ARG A 286 10.42 8.52 4.66
CA ARG A 286 9.15 8.38 3.92
C ARG A 286 8.15 7.59 4.76
N PRO A 287 6.85 7.94 4.73
CA PRO A 287 5.83 7.14 5.38
C PRO A 287 5.76 5.76 4.72
N SER A 288 5.31 4.76 5.48
CA SER A 288 4.82 3.50 4.93
C SER A 288 3.75 3.80 3.86
N PRO A 289 3.69 3.05 2.75
CA PRO A 289 2.66 3.25 1.73
C PRO A 289 1.26 2.80 2.16
N ASP A 290 1.16 2.00 3.23
CA ASP A 290 -0.08 1.46 3.77
C ASP A 290 -0.26 1.96 5.22
N PRO A 291 -1.50 2.09 5.73
CA PRO A 291 -1.74 2.40 7.14
C PRO A 291 -1.04 1.38 8.03
N ALA A 292 -0.36 1.83 9.09
CA ALA A 292 0.35 0.93 9.99
C ALA A 292 -0.60 0.17 10.93
N GLY A 293 -1.80 0.72 11.16
CA GLY A 293 -2.70 0.21 12.19
C GLY A 293 -2.36 0.75 13.57
N ASP A 294 -2.93 0.14 14.61
CA ASP A 294 -2.76 0.48 16.03
C ASP A 294 -1.60 -0.32 16.64
N ILE A 295 -0.36 0.15 16.46
CA ILE A 295 0.86 -0.58 16.85
C ILE A 295 1.03 -0.64 18.37
N ASN A 296 0.33 0.21 19.12
CA ASN A 296 0.44 0.28 20.59
C ASN A 296 -0.80 -0.24 21.34
N GLY A 297 -1.87 -0.61 20.64
CA GLY A 297 -3.11 -1.12 21.19
C GLY A 297 -3.96 -0.07 21.92
N ASP A 298 -3.81 1.23 21.59
CA ASP A 298 -4.55 2.32 22.23
C ASP A 298 -5.86 2.71 21.52
N GLY A 299 -6.13 2.09 20.38
CA GLY A 299 -7.30 2.26 19.53
C GLY A 299 -7.15 3.37 18.48
N LEU A 300 -6.00 4.03 18.39
CA LEU A 300 -5.70 5.03 17.37
C LEU A 300 -4.77 4.45 16.30
N ALA A 301 -4.91 4.93 15.06
CA ALA A 301 -3.96 4.57 14.03
C ALA A 301 -2.59 5.23 14.28
N ASP A 302 -1.53 4.47 14.08
CA ASP A 302 -0.14 4.91 14.22
C ASP A 302 0.51 5.18 12.87
N LEU A 303 1.63 5.89 12.89
CA LEU A 303 2.40 6.23 11.70
C LEU A 303 3.77 5.59 11.74
N VAL A 304 4.15 4.98 10.61
CA VAL A 304 5.47 4.39 10.43
C VAL A 304 6.22 5.09 9.32
N PHE A 305 7.48 5.43 9.59
CA PHE A 305 8.37 6.08 8.62
C PHE A 305 9.70 5.35 8.53
N ALA A 306 10.21 5.16 7.32
CA ALA A 306 11.52 4.56 7.08
C ALA A 306 12.52 5.61 6.60
N GLU A 307 13.73 5.59 7.15
CA GLU A 307 14.85 6.38 6.61
C GLU A 307 15.28 5.81 5.26
N TYR A 308 15.59 6.71 4.33
CA TYR A 308 15.97 6.38 2.96
C TYR A 308 17.30 5.60 2.89
N ASP A 309 18.19 5.78 3.87
CA ASP A 309 19.46 5.06 3.95
C ASP A 309 19.33 3.63 4.52
N GLY A 310 18.11 3.24 4.88
CA GLY A 310 17.79 1.92 5.37
C GLY A 310 18.23 1.63 6.81
N SER A 311 18.74 2.62 7.53
CA SER A 311 19.31 2.40 8.86
C SER A 311 18.26 2.32 9.97
N ARG A 312 17.12 3.00 9.81
CA ARG A 312 16.08 3.13 10.84
C ARG A 312 14.68 3.21 10.29
N ALA A 313 13.75 2.88 11.18
CA ALA A 313 12.36 3.28 11.08
C ALA A 313 11.88 3.94 12.37
N TYR A 314 10.82 4.73 12.27
CA TYR A 314 10.18 5.42 13.38
C TYR A 314 8.72 4.98 13.42
N VAL A 315 8.28 4.52 14.59
CA VAL A 315 6.87 4.35 14.91
C VAL A 315 6.46 5.55 15.75
N LEU A 316 5.47 6.31 15.28
CA LEU A 316 4.89 7.46 15.94
C LEU A 316 3.44 7.13 16.29
N PHE A 317 3.16 7.12 17.58
CA PHE A 317 1.83 6.81 18.08
C PHE A 317 0.82 7.90 17.74
N GLY A 318 -0.39 7.47 17.37
CA GLY A 318 -1.57 8.31 17.23
C GLY A 318 -1.83 9.10 18.50
N SER A 319 -2.41 10.30 18.36
CA SER A 319 -2.89 11.08 19.49
C SER A 319 -3.76 12.24 19.03
N GLU A 320 -4.66 12.71 19.89
CA GLU A 320 -5.46 13.94 19.67
C GLU A 320 -4.62 15.20 19.37
N ALA A 321 -3.32 15.18 19.69
CA ALA A 321 -2.40 16.28 19.44
C ALA A 321 -1.70 16.19 18.07
N LEU A 322 -1.67 15.01 17.46
CA LEU A 322 -0.99 14.78 16.18
C LEU A 322 -1.76 15.48 15.04
N GLY A 323 -1.02 16.03 14.07
CA GLY A 323 -1.63 16.79 12.96
C GLY A 323 -2.15 18.18 13.31
N ARG A 324 -2.08 18.62 14.59
CA ARG A 324 -2.49 19.97 15.01
C ARG A 324 -1.34 20.98 15.11
N GLU A 325 -0.13 20.51 15.36
CA GLU A 325 1.08 21.34 15.44
C GLU A 325 2.26 20.65 14.74
N PRO A 326 3.24 21.40 14.21
CA PRO A 326 4.43 20.80 13.63
C PRO A 326 5.24 19.99 14.64
N LEU A 327 5.52 18.74 14.30
CA LEU A 327 6.40 17.84 15.05
C LEU A 327 7.74 17.72 14.32
N TYR A 328 8.83 18.13 14.98
CA TYR A 328 10.19 17.96 14.45
C TYR A 328 10.86 16.74 15.09
N LEU A 329 11.18 15.76 14.25
CA LEU A 329 11.92 14.55 14.62
C LEU A 329 13.39 14.72 14.20
N ARG A 330 14.28 14.76 15.19
CA ARG A 330 15.73 15.00 15.02
C ARG A 330 16.57 13.84 15.54
N TYR A 331 17.60 13.50 14.78
CA TYR A 331 18.60 12.51 15.19
C TYR A 331 19.93 13.17 15.59
N PRO A 332 20.68 12.65 16.60
CA PRO A 332 20.33 11.55 17.50
C PRO A 332 19.47 11.96 18.70
N GLY A 333 18.42 11.19 18.99
CA GLY A 333 17.78 11.15 20.31
C GLY A 333 16.88 12.34 20.69
N GLN A 334 16.29 13.06 19.73
CA GLN A 334 15.36 14.15 20.02
C GLN A 334 14.15 14.06 19.08
N GLY A 335 13.02 13.47 19.51
CA GLY A 335 11.83 13.51 18.66
C GLY A 335 10.61 12.80 19.21
N LEU A 336 10.70 11.50 19.43
CA LEU A 336 9.51 10.72 19.81
C LEU A 336 9.18 10.91 21.30
N GLY A 337 10.15 10.75 22.20
CA GLY A 337 9.88 10.79 23.64
C GLY A 337 8.90 9.69 24.02
N ASP A 338 7.80 10.04 24.66
CA ASP A 338 6.74 9.08 25.03
C ASP A 338 5.72 8.85 23.90
N ARG A 339 5.98 9.33 22.67
CA ARG A 339 5.05 9.28 21.53
C ARG A 339 5.36 8.16 20.54
N GLY A 340 6.17 7.19 20.90
CA GLY A 340 6.55 6.10 19.99
C GLY A 340 7.99 5.64 20.19
N PHE A 341 8.47 4.79 19.28
CA PHE A 341 9.80 4.20 19.37
C PHE A 341 10.52 4.17 18.02
N VAL A 342 11.83 3.97 18.09
CA VAL A 342 12.70 3.80 16.91
C VAL A 342 12.98 2.32 16.72
N ILE A 343 12.91 1.86 15.48
CA ILE A 343 13.42 0.56 15.05
C ILE A 343 14.80 0.77 14.45
N GLU A 344 15.83 0.30 15.14
CA GLU A 344 17.21 0.32 14.69
C GLU A 344 17.47 -0.95 13.85
N ILE A 345 17.67 -0.76 12.54
CA ILE A 345 17.75 -1.83 11.55
C ILE A 345 19.20 -2.25 11.30
N GLY A 346 20.11 -1.28 11.21
CA GLY A 346 21.52 -1.56 10.99
C GLY A 346 22.36 -0.33 10.65
N GLU A 347 23.62 -0.57 10.27
CA GLU A 347 24.53 0.49 9.85
C GLU A 347 24.06 1.12 8.51
N PRO A 348 24.11 2.45 8.37
CA PRO A 348 23.65 3.14 7.17
C PRO A 348 24.47 2.77 5.94
N ALA A 349 23.82 2.73 4.77
CA ALA A 349 24.46 2.43 3.50
C ALA A 349 25.67 3.35 3.24
N GLN A 350 26.85 2.76 3.05
CA GLN A 350 28.12 3.48 2.92
C GLN A 350 28.42 3.82 1.45
N GLY A 351 27.64 4.70 0.82
CA GLY A 351 27.97 5.16 -0.53
C GLY A 351 27.01 6.18 -1.18
N PRO A 352 27.51 7.16 -1.95
CA PRO A 352 26.67 8.14 -2.65
C PRO A 352 25.83 7.53 -3.79
N ASN A 353 26.10 6.29 -4.20
CA ASN A 353 25.35 5.56 -5.23
C ASN A 353 24.40 4.48 -4.66
N ASP A 354 24.46 4.20 -3.36
CA ASP A 354 23.49 3.30 -2.69
C ASP A 354 22.17 4.02 -2.38
N LEU A 355 22.15 5.35 -2.48
CA LEU A 355 21.00 6.23 -2.31
C LEU A 355 20.14 6.36 -3.60
N LEU A 356 20.14 5.35 -4.46
CA LEU A 356 19.33 5.33 -5.70
C LEU A 356 18.16 4.35 -5.63
N TYR A 357 18.01 3.62 -4.52
CA TYR A 357 17.00 2.58 -4.36
C TYR A 357 16.04 2.90 -3.22
N SER A 358 14.78 2.51 -3.45
CA SER A 358 13.57 2.84 -2.70
C SER A 358 13.68 2.65 -1.18
N PRO A 359 12.96 3.44 -0.35
CA PRO A 359 12.90 3.20 1.11
C PRO A 359 12.54 1.74 1.42
N LEU A 360 13.05 1.27 2.56
CA LEU A 360 12.75 -0.04 3.13
C LEU A 360 11.23 -0.33 3.06
N PRO A 361 10.80 -1.52 2.60
CA PRO A 361 9.40 -1.89 2.75
C PRO A 361 9.15 -2.14 4.24
N ILE A 362 8.33 -1.27 4.82
CA ILE A 362 7.68 -1.48 6.11
C ILE A 362 6.19 -1.35 5.84
N VAL A 363 5.44 -2.39 6.14
CA VAL A 363 4.00 -2.47 5.92
C VAL A 363 3.34 -3.05 7.16
N ALA A 364 2.07 -2.69 7.38
CA ALA A 364 1.26 -3.35 8.39
C ALA A 364 1.18 -4.86 8.08
N ALA A 365 1.28 -5.63 9.16
CA ALA A 365 0.96 -7.04 9.17
C ALA A 365 -0.40 -7.30 9.84
N GLY A 366 -0.99 -6.31 10.53
CA GLY A 366 -2.12 -6.54 11.43
C GLY A 366 -1.68 -7.26 12.71
N ASP A 367 -2.59 -7.54 13.63
CA ASP A 367 -2.33 -8.30 14.86
C ASP A 367 -2.06 -9.79 14.57
N ARG A 368 -0.79 -10.21 14.58
CA ARG A 368 -0.38 -11.60 14.23
C ARG A 368 -0.24 -12.51 15.43
N ASP A 369 0.02 -11.97 16.62
CA ASP A 369 0.15 -12.77 17.83
C ASP A 369 -1.10 -12.72 18.72
N GLY A 370 -2.14 -12.00 18.28
CA GLY A 370 -3.45 -11.93 18.93
C GLY A 370 -3.42 -11.09 20.21
N ASP A 371 -2.42 -10.22 20.37
CA ASP A 371 -2.24 -9.41 21.57
C ASP A 371 -3.03 -8.09 21.56
N GLY A 372 -3.66 -7.78 20.42
CA GLY A 372 -4.45 -6.59 20.18
C GLY A 372 -3.66 -5.39 19.67
N CYS A 373 -2.35 -5.50 19.49
CA CYS A 373 -1.52 -4.52 18.80
C CYS A 373 -1.30 -4.96 17.35
N ASP A 374 -1.33 -4.03 16.42
CA ASP A 374 -0.95 -4.32 15.04
C ASP A 374 0.56 -4.48 14.91
N ASP A 375 0.97 -5.44 14.08
CA ASP A 375 2.37 -5.77 13.83
C ASP A 375 2.88 -5.18 12.52
N LEU A 376 4.20 -5.19 12.35
CA LEU A 376 4.87 -4.69 11.16
C LEU A 376 5.69 -5.78 10.49
N TYR A 377 5.55 -5.86 9.17
CA TYR A 377 6.51 -6.56 8.34
C TYR A 377 7.58 -5.58 7.85
N LEU A 378 8.85 -5.95 8.03
CA LEU A 378 10.00 -5.14 7.62
C LEU A 378 10.98 -5.97 6.79
N ARG A 379 11.52 -5.38 5.71
CA ARG A 379 12.68 -5.94 4.99
C ARG A 379 13.84 -4.95 5.02
N SER A 380 15.01 -5.44 5.44
CA SER A 380 16.25 -4.71 5.23
C SER A 380 17.01 -5.25 4.03
N LEU A 381 17.43 -4.31 3.19
CA LEU A 381 18.32 -4.55 2.06
C LEU A 381 19.79 -4.22 2.42
N TYR A 382 20.05 -3.66 3.60
CA TYR A 382 21.38 -3.17 3.99
C TYR A 382 21.72 -3.53 5.45
N GLY A 383 22.98 -3.90 5.70
CA GLY A 383 23.45 -4.28 7.04
C GLY A 383 22.93 -5.66 7.45
N ALA A 384 21.90 -5.71 8.31
CA ALA A 384 21.26 -6.96 8.70
C ALA A 384 20.33 -7.44 7.58
N GLU A 385 20.84 -7.91 6.45
CA GLU A 385 19.99 -8.40 5.35
C GLU A 385 19.02 -9.48 5.85
N GLY A 386 17.73 -9.16 5.86
CA GLY A 386 16.68 -10.02 6.40
C GLY A 386 15.27 -9.48 6.18
N SER A 387 14.30 -10.37 6.32
CA SER A 387 12.89 -10.06 6.48
C SER A 387 12.51 -10.33 7.93
N TRP A 388 11.67 -9.50 8.53
CA TRP A 388 11.24 -9.64 9.90
C TRP A 388 9.77 -9.33 10.07
N LEU A 389 9.16 -10.07 10.99
CA LEU A 389 7.95 -9.65 11.68
C LEU A 389 8.37 -8.96 12.99
N VAL A 390 7.86 -7.75 13.18
CA VAL A 390 8.10 -6.90 14.35
C VAL A 390 6.76 -6.75 15.06
N PHE A 391 6.69 -7.26 16.28
CA PHE A 391 5.47 -7.18 17.08
C PHE A 391 5.19 -5.77 17.58
N GLY A 392 3.91 -5.39 17.55
CA GLY A 392 3.41 -4.16 18.14
C GLY A 392 3.73 -4.08 19.63
N LYS A 393 3.89 -2.85 20.13
CA LYS A 393 4.14 -2.61 21.55
C LYS A 393 3.87 -1.17 21.96
N ALA A 394 3.32 -1.01 23.16
CA ALA A 394 3.09 0.29 23.78
C ALA A 394 4.35 0.94 24.39
N ASP A 395 5.40 0.16 24.67
CA ASP A 395 6.60 0.72 25.27
C ASP A 395 7.43 1.50 24.23
N THR A 396 8.00 2.63 24.67
CA THR A 396 8.74 3.54 23.79
C THR A 396 10.23 3.22 23.70
N ALA A 397 10.67 2.09 24.26
CA ALA A 397 12.08 1.72 24.19
C ALA A 397 12.46 1.41 22.73
N PRO A 398 13.63 1.88 22.26
CA PRO A 398 14.11 1.53 20.93
C PRO A 398 14.21 0.02 20.72
N LEU A 399 13.78 -0.44 19.55
CA LEU A 399 13.84 -1.83 19.14
C LEU A 399 15.09 -2.03 18.27
N VAL A 400 16.01 -2.89 18.67
CA VAL A 400 17.14 -3.29 17.82
C VAL A 400 16.76 -4.59 17.12
N LEU A 401 16.63 -4.57 15.79
CA LEU A 401 16.12 -5.71 15.00
C LEU A 401 16.96 -6.97 15.13
N ALA A 402 18.27 -6.83 15.34
CA ALA A 402 19.16 -7.97 15.58
C ALA A 402 18.78 -8.77 16.84
N ASP A 403 18.06 -8.16 17.78
CA ASP A 403 17.81 -8.70 19.11
C ASP A 403 16.33 -9.01 19.41
N ALA A 404 15.38 -8.57 18.57
CA ALA A 404 13.98 -8.47 19.01
C ALA A 404 12.87 -8.73 17.95
N GLY A 405 13.20 -9.14 16.72
CA GLY A 405 12.21 -9.54 15.71
C GLY A 405 12.15 -11.05 15.48
N LEU A 406 10.99 -11.58 15.03
CA LEU A 406 10.96 -12.91 14.43
C LEU A 406 11.60 -12.80 13.04
N ARG A 407 12.83 -13.28 12.94
CA ARG A 407 13.55 -13.30 11.66
C ARG A 407 12.94 -14.36 10.75
N LEU A 408 12.45 -13.92 9.60
CA LEU A 408 11.94 -14.77 8.54
C LEU A 408 13.11 -15.17 7.64
N ASP A 409 13.99 -16.01 8.18
CA ASP A 409 15.12 -16.55 7.43
C ASP A 409 14.62 -17.50 6.33
N GLU A 410 15.03 -17.22 5.09
CA GLU A 410 14.81 -18.04 3.89
C GLU A 410 13.47 -17.91 3.16
N LEU A 411 12.88 -16.71 3.10
CA LEU A 411 12.20 -16.32 1.85
C LEU A 411 13.27 -16.14 0.75
N HIS A 412 14.03 -17.21 0.46
CA HIS A 412 15.09 -17.28 -0.54
C HIS A 412 14.43 -17.34 -1.93
N LEU A 413 13.77 -16.25 -2.32
CA LEU A 413 13.34 -16.03 -3.70
C LEU A 413 14.50 -15.63 -4.62
N GLY A 414 15.76 -15.71 -4.14
CA GLY A 414 16.95 -15.60 -4.97
C GLY A 414 17.20 -14.24 -5.64
N ALA A 415 16.49 -13.16 -5.27
CA ALA A 415 16.61 -11.91 -6.01
C ALA A 415 16.23 -10.64 -5.23
N HIS A 416 16.69 -9.51 -5.76
CA HIS A 416 16.35 -8.15 -5.38
C HIS A 416 14.82 -7.95 -5.37
N LEU A 417 14.23 -8.01 -4.17
CA LEU A 417 12.84 -7.66 -3.94
C LEU A 417 12.75 -6.13 -3.84
N ASP A 418 12.10 -5.49 -4.82
CA ASP A 418 11.83 -4.04 -4.78
C ASP A 418 10.79 -3.71 -3.69
N ALA A 419 10.80 -2.47 -3.22
CA ALA A 419 10.07 -1.94 -2.06
C ALA A 419 8.53 -2.05 -2.07
N GLY A 420 7.93 -2.60 -3.12
CA GLY A 420 6.48 -2.84 -3.22
C GLY A 420 6.10 -4.32 -3.18
N SER A 421 7.03 -5.20 -2.79
CA SER A 421 6.89 -6.65 -2.90
C SER A 421 6.05 -7.30 -1.80
N ILE A 422 5.67 -6.61 -0.73
CA ILE A 422 4.96 -7.24 0.40
C ILE A 422 3.89 -6.28 0.91
N SER A 423 2.68 -6.79 1.17
CA SER A 423 1.54 -6.04 1.71
C SER A 423 0.65 -6.99 2.52
N GLY A 424 0.12 -6.53 3.65
CA GLY A 424 -0.90 -7.25 4.43
C GLY A 424 -2.24 -7.20 3.70
N VAL A 425 -2.98 -8.31 3.66
CA VAL A 425 -4.18 -8.43 2.80
C VAL A 425 -5.34 -8.98 3.60
N GLY A 426 -5.84 -8.21 4.56
CA GLY A 426 -7.11 -8.46 5.25
C GLY A 426 -7.36 -9.94 5.55
N ALA A 427 -8.60 -10.40 5.56
CA ALA A 427 -8.85 -11.85 5.63
C ALA A 427 -9.23 -12.35 4.24
N ILE A 428 -8.27 -12.80 3.42
CA ILE A 428 -8.55 -13.39 2.08
C ILE A 428 -9.49 -14.58 2.19
N ARG A 429 -9.51 -15.27 3.34
CA ARG A 429 -10.46 -16.38 3.61
C ARG A 429 -11.82 -15.93 4.18
N GLY A 430 -12.07 -14.63 4.29
CA GLY A 430 -13.28 -14.04 4.88
C GLY A 430 -13.42 -14.30 6.39
N ARG A 431 -12.35 -14.75 7.05
CA ARG A 431 -12.30 -15.10 8.48
C ARG A 431 -10.86 -15.18 8.98
N GLY A 432 -10.64 -14.82 10.25
CA GLY A 432 -9.34 -14.93 10.91
C GLY A 432 -8.51 -13.65 10.84
N PRO A 433 -7.28 -13.67 11.37
CA PRO A 433 -6.30 -12.57 11.26
C PRO A 433 -5.85 -12.35 9.81
N ASP A 434 -5.13 -11.24 9.59
CA ASP A 434 -4.78 -10.79 8.26
C ASP A 434 -3.86 -11.77 7.50
N ASP A 435 -4.07 -11.98 6.19
CA ASP A 435 -3.21 -12.78 5.32
C ASP A 435 -2.07 -11.90 4.73
N LEU A 436 -1.10 -12.48 4.02
CA LEU A 436 0.07 -11.76 3.48
C LEU A 436 0.22 -11.99 1.97
N VAL A 437 0.38 -10.91 1.20
CA VAL A 437 0.72 -10.98 -0.23
C VAL A 437 2.18 -10.60 -0.43
N ILE A 438 2.91 -11.49 -1.10
CA ILE A 438 4.32 -11.29 -1.47
C ILE A 438 4.49 -11.40 -2.98
N SER A 439 4.88 -10.31 -3.62
CA SER A 439 5.27 -10.25 -5.03
C SER A 439 6.77 -10.49 -5.19
N ALA A 440 7.15 -11.22 -6.23
CA ALA A 440 8.55 -11.41 -6.63
C ALA A 440 8.83 -10.73 -7.99
N PRO A 441 8.79 -9.38 -8.06
CA PRO A 441 9.06 -8.67 -9.30
C PRO A 441 10.54 -8.83 -9.66
N GLY A 442 10.83 -9.54 -10.76
CA GLY A 442 12.19 -9.60 -11.30
C GLY A 442 13.15 -10.56 -10.59
N ALA A 443 12.70 -11.77 -10.24
CA ALA A 443 13.54 -12.83 -9.66
C ALA A 443 14.60 -13.43 -10.63
N ASP A 444 15.50 -12.57 -11.13
CA ASP A 444 16.61 -12.77 -12.08
C ASP A 444 16.27 -12.52 -13.57
N ARG A 445 17.07 -11.63 -14.20
CA ARG A 445 17.11 -11.34 -15.66
C ARG A 445 17.64 -12.53 -16.48
N LEU A 446 18.03 -13.64 -15.85
CA LEU A 446 18.71 -14.79 -16.47
C LEU A 446 17.93 -16.12 -16.42
N ARG A 447 16.62 -16.11 -16.14
CA ARG A 447 15.71 -17.29 -16.20
C ARG A 447 15.99 -18.39 -15.16
N ALA A 448 16.06 -18.04 -13.89
CA ALA A 448 15.87 -18.99 -12.79
C ALA A 448 14.60 -18.63 -11.98
N GLU A 449 14.15 -19.54 -11.12
CA GLU A 449 12.78 -19.72 -10.64
C GLU A 449 12.10 -18.49 -9.99
N ASN A 450 10.77 -18.41 -10.10
CA ASN A 450 9.85 -17.47 -9.39
C ASN A 450 9.66 -16.03 -9.92
N SER A 451 10.32 -15.62 -11.01
CA SER A 451 10.08 -14.29 -11.60
C SER A 451 8.65 -14.16 -12.15
N GLY A 452 7.96 -13.05 -11.83
CA GLY A 452 6.59 -12.81 -12.27
C GLY A 452 5.55 -13.66 -11.51
N ARG A 453 5.74 -13.84 -10.20
CA ARG A 453 4.79 -14.52 -9.31
C ARG A 453 4.36 -13.62 -8.16
N VAL A 454 3.14 -13.84 -7.71
CA VAL A 454 2.59 -13.31 -6.46
C VAL A 454 2.21 -14.51 -5.58
N PHE A 455 2.66 -14.52 -4.34
CA PHE A 455 2.36 -15.51 -3.34
C PHE A 455 1.34 -14.94 -2.37
N VAL A 456 0.28 -15.68 -2.14
CA VAL A 456 -0.69 -15.41 -1.08
C VAL A 456 -0.42 -16.42 0.03
N LEU A 457 0.02 -15.92 1.18
CA LEU A 457 0.29 -16.73 2.36
C LEU A 457 -0.88 -16.53 3.32
N PHE A 458 -1.55 -17.62 3.64
CA PHE A 458 -2.57 -17.57 4.66
C PHE A 458 -1.95 -17.62 6.06
N ASP A 459 -2.61 -16.97 7.01
CA ASP A 459 -2.12 -16.97 8.38
C ASP A 459 -2.03 -18.40 8.96
N PRO A 460 -0.91 -18.76 9.63
CA PRO A 460 -0.80 -20.03 10.31
C PRO A 460 -1.76 -20.05 11.50
N PRO A 461 -2.50 -21.14 11.73
CA PRO A 461 -3.60 -21.18 12.70
C PRO A 461 -3.21 -21.00 14.18
N ASP A 462 -1.93 -20.87 14.54
CA ASP A 462 -1.47 -20.72 15.93
C ASP A 462 -0.10 -20.01 15.96
N LEU A 463 -0.07 -18.70 16.19
CA LEU A 463 1.11 -17.97 16.69
C LEU A 463 0.98 -17.61 18.18
N ASP A 464 0.08 -18.29 18.90
CA ASP A 464 0.00 -18.20 20.35
C ASP A 464 1.40 -18.41 20.95
N GLY A 465 1.90 -17.40 21.67
CA GLY A 465 3.26 -17.30 22.23
C GLY A 465 3.69 -18.38 23.25
N ALA A 466 3.17 -19.59 23.15
CA ALA A 466 3.48 -20.76 23.95
C ALA A 466 4.00 -21.93 23.09
N ASP A 467 5.14 -21.77 22.42
CA ASP A 467 6.38 -22.52 22.74
C ASP A 467 7.58 -22.20 21.83
#